data_AF-A0A3C1L0Y3-F1
#
_entry.id   AF-A0A3C1L0Y3-F1
#
_cell.length_a   1.000
_cell.length_b   1.000
_cell.length_c   1.000
_cell.angle_alpha   90.00
_cell.angle_beta   90.00
_cell.angle_gamma   90.00
#
_symmetry.space_group_name_H-M   'P 1'
#
loop_
_entity.id
_entity.type
_entity.pdbx_description
1 polymer ?
#
loop_
_entity_poly.entity_id
_entity_poly.type
_entity_poly.pdbx_seq_one_letter_code
_entity_poly.pdbx_strand_id
1 'polypeptide(L)'
;MQYLVDGAPKAEALIRFAKIDPNNANAEILIENSITDENGYAISELKAGSALGTIDIVAVVPDDQSAGSKVFDVNVISKAKGPLQIRLSYKGSGNPLELVYLKARLTKQDPDGKPACANVDLGDVLPKAQWESPGNLQWNKPWAITYSAFGKWVQEQVGTDGKPVTFTVIGVAAKSNIDAVRAAGCVDTGATVTWNPQTQAVEGDDVTVELMELPPKLKGTYDMVTKLDLISVLPDNVENVFKAIFDIVTDPVAGTLSVVCKLGNASLAGFCGQIFNDTKNPNINDLKQPFGALIVKFLGAVLYGYLPDNIKTGLNTGADLAKILTDLELGGVIELKAEPDSKGYLAKEFTKDEFQSVTYKWSLGKACNGKDPNCGKKTFSISVFQPEAIVGQFELWRDALLSEIKIGEHGLVVKWGALISYIIEKQLLPALTADPKNPSAPVIDSYEKFFKSLLAGKDCLIKDTCCEDFAKGLAKQQSLVSEGFLTNSCGLIISVGAGWVKSQLSSLDTNTGDQKTMTLKTDKCPIFDDNQDMLIDTIGKATLPCSWNLQVKIGGKPQPLKASFYAIRQD
;
A
#
# COMPACT_ATOMS: atom_id res chain seq x y z
N MET A 1 23.67 63.06 27.37
CA MET A 1 23.74 63.07 28.86
C MET A 1 22.76 64.12 29.36
N GLN A 2 22.05 63.88 30.46
CA GLN A 2 21.17 64.88 31.09
C GLN A 2 21.80 65.40 32.38
N TYR A 3 21.82 66.72 32.57
CA TYR A 3 22.27 67.36 33.80
C TYR A 3 21.08 67.99 34.54
N LEU A 4 20.97 67.62 35.82
CA LEU A 4 19.89 68.03 36.73
C LEU A 4 20.50 68.67 37.97
N VAL A 5 19.88 69.73 38.47
CA VAL A 5 20.19 70.37 39.76
C VAL A 5 18.93 70.27 40.62
N ASP A 6 19.05 69.68 41.81
CA ASP A 6 17.91 69.41 42.72
C ASP A 6 16.74 68.65 42.06
N GLY A 7 17.05 67.78 41.10
CA GLY A 7 16.07 66.99 40.34
C GLY A 7 15.38 67.73 39.18
N ALA A 8 15.71 69.01 38.95
CA ALA A 8 15.19 69.81 37.83
C ALA A 8 16.25 69.94 36.71
N PRO A 9 15.85 69.93 35.42
CA PRO A 9 16.77 70.15 34.31
C PRO A 9 17.49 71.49 34.37
N LYS A 10 18.80 71.49 34.09
CA LYS A 10 19.60 72.70 34.02
C LYS A 10 19.99 73.00 32.58
N ALA A 11 19.35 74.01 32.00
CA ALA A 11 19.68 74.54 30.68
C ALA A 11 20.94 75.42 30.71
N GLU A 12 21.56 75.60 29.53
CA GLU A 12 22.71 76.47 29.29
C GLU A 12 23.97 76.11 30.10
N ALA A 13 24.06 74.90 30.63
CA ALA A 13 25.24 74.41 31.34
C ALA A 13 26.24 73.78 30.36
N LEU A 14 27.54 74.06 30.54
CA LEU A 14 28.59 73.45 29.76
C LEU A 14 28.88 72.03 30.27
N ILE A 15 28.80 71.05 29.38
CA ILE A 15 29.22 69.68 29.61
C ILE A 15 30.44 69.38 28.73
N ARG A 16 31.51 68.88 29.36
CA ARG A 16 32.73 68.45 28.68
C ARG A 16 32.82 66.93 28.64
N PHE A 17 33.08 66.39 27.45
CA PHE A 17 33.28 64.98 27.17
C PHE A 17 34.75 64.71 26.86
N ALA A 18 35.32 63.65 27.46
CA ALA A 18 36.69 63.24 27.21
C ALA A 18 36.82 61.71 27.25
N LYS A 19 37.83 61.16 26.57
CA LYS A 19 38.21 59.74 26.72
C LYS A 19 38.93 59.56 28.05
N ILE A 20 38.65 58.47 28.77
CA ILE A 20 39.38 58.14 30.01
C ILE A 20 40.81 57.69 29.69
N ASP A 21 41.01 56.93 28.60
CA ASP A 21 42.33 56.63 28.06
C ASP A 21 42.64 57.53 26.85
N PRO A 22 43.42 58.61 27.04
CA PRO A 22 43.77 59.52 25.95
C PRO A 22 44.68 58.89 24.89
N ASN A 23 45.31 57.73 25.16
CA ASN A 23 46.23 57.06 24.23
C ASN A 23 45.54 56.05 23.29
N ASN A 24 44.23 55.83 23.43
CA ASN A 24 43.46 55.08 22.42
C ASN A 24 43.34 55.94 21.15
N ALA A 25 44.32 55.81 20.25
CA ALA A 25 44.49 56.60 19.04
C ALA A 25 43.43 56.32 17.95
N ASN A 26 42.59 55.31 18.15
CA ASN A 26 41.73 54.78 17.09
C ASN A 26 40.32 55.37 17.08
N ALA A 27 39.92 56.11 18.12
CA ALA A 27 38.62 56.79 18.21
C ALA A 27 38.77 58.28 18.58
N GLU A 28 37.91 59.11 18.01
CA GLU A 28 37.95 60.58 18.10
C GLU A 28 36.60 61.12 18.60
N ILE A 29 36.62 61.99 19.61
CA ILE A 29 35.42 62.72 20.04
C ILE A 29 35.32 63.98 19.18
N LEU A 30 34.29 64.06 18.34
CA LEU A 30 34.06 65.19 17.42
C LEU A 30 33.45 66.40 18.14
N ILE A 31 32.67 66.15 19.20
CA ILE A 31 32.04 67.19 20.04
C ILE A 31 32.48 66.98 21.49
N GLU A 32 33.58 67.63 21.86
CA GLU A 32 34.14 67.56 23.22
C GLU A 32 33.41 68.46 24.22
N ASN A 33 32.72 69.50 23.75
CA ASN A 33 32.03 70.47 24.58
C ASN A 33 30.64 70.70 24.01
N SER A 34 29.62 70.57 24.86
CA SER A 34 28.21 70.82 24.49
C SER A 34 27.52 71.59 25.60
N ILE A 35 26.68 72.54 25.21
CA ILE A 35 25.79 73.26 26.11
C ILE A 35 24.50 72.45 26.25
N THR A 36 23.92 72.39 27.45
CA THR A 36 22.65 71.73 27.68
C THR A 36 21.47 72.51 27.10
N ASP A 37 20.51 71.80 26.50
CA ASP A 37 19.25 72.39 26.01
C ASP A 37 18.28 72.73 27.16
N GLU A 38 17.08 73.23 26.81
CA GLU A 38 16.01 73.56 27.77
C GLU A 38 15.60 72.38 28.67
N ASN A 39 15.88 71.14 28.26
CA ASN A 39 15.60 69.91 28.99
C ASN A 39 16.84 69.35 29.72
N GLY A 40 17.94 70.11 29.77
CA GLY A 40 19.18 69.75 30.45
C GLY A 40 20.04 68.73 29.70
N TYR A 41 19.78 68.48 28.40
CA TYR A 41 20.54 67.50 27.63
C TYR A 41 21.72 68.11 26.87
N ALA A 42 22.88 67.48 27.01
CA ALA A 42 24.06 67.73 26.18
C ALA A 42 24.38 66.51 25.32
N ILE A 43 24.85 66.76 24.09
CA ILE A 43 25.14 65.75 23.08
C ILE A 43 26.65 65.75 22.79
N SER A 44 27.21 64.56 22.61
CA SER A 44 28.57 64.37 22.09
C SER A 44 28.49 63.46 20.87
N GLU A 45 29.41 63.64 19.94
CA GLU A 45 29.56 62.78 18.76
C GLU A 45 30.94 62.12 18.81
N LEU A 46 30.97 60.81 18.57
CA LEU A 46 32.18 59.98 18.58
C LEU A 46 32.35 59.33 17.21
N LYS A 47 33.55 59.45 16.64
CA LYS A 47 33.99 58.73 15.45
C LYS A 47 34.93 57.60 15.85
N ALA A 48 34.47 56.37 15.73
CA ALA A 48 35.19 55.19 16.21
C ALA A 48 36.40 54.76 15.33
N GLY A 49 36.58 55.30 14.12
CA GLY A 49 37.73 54.97 13.26
C GLY A 49 37.94 53.46 13.06
N SER A 50 39.13 52.97 13.42
CA SER A 50 39.50 51.55 13.43
C SER A 50 39.47 50.92 14.83
N ALA A 51 38.87 51.58 15.83
CA ALA A 51 38.79 51.06 17.19
C ALA A 51 37.86 49.83 17.26
N LEU A 52 38.25 48.84 18.07
CA LEU A 52 37.45 47.67 18.43
C LEU A 52 37.45 47.52 19.95
N GLY A 53 36.36 47.01 20.51
CA GLY A 53 36.19 46.86 21.96
C GLY A 53 35.50 48.05 22.61
N THR A 54 35.71 48.23 23.91
CA THR A 54 35.03 49.25 24.72
C THR A 54 35.82 50.56 24.75
N ILE A 55 35.15 51.69 24.56
CA ILE A 55 35.69 53.03 24.70
C ILE A 55 34.96 53.73 25.85
N ASP A 56 35.70 54.09 26.90
CA ASP A 56 35.13 54.76 28.06
C ASP A 56 35.18 56.28 27.89
N ILE A 57 34.01 56.90 27.94
CA ILE A 57 33.84 58.35 27.84
C ILE A 57 33.41 58.89 29.19
N VAL A 58 34.11 59.92 29.65
CA VAL A 58 33.75 60.67 30.85
C VAL A 58 33.10 61.99 30.45
N ALA A 59 31.97 62.29 31.09
CA ALA A 59 31.28 63.58 31.01
C ALA A 59 31.37 64.30 32.37
N VAL A 60 31.75 65.58 32.33
CA VAL A 60 31.90 66.44 33.52
C VAL A 60 31.22 67.79 33.29
N VAL A 61 30.70 68.38 34.37
CA VAL A 61 30.26 69.79 34.42
C VAL A 61 31.42 70.61 35.00
N PRO A 62 32.20 71.35 34.20
CA PRO A 62 33.42 71.99 34.69
C PRO A 62 33.18 72.97 35.84
N ASP A 63 32.03 73.66 35.80
CA ASP A 63 31.67 74.72 36.74
C ASP A 63 30.86 74.22 37.94
N ASP A 64 30.56 72.91 38.02
CA ASP A 64 29.88 72.29 39.15
C ASP A 64 30.58 70.99 39.57
N GLN A 65 31.53 71.10 40.49
CA GLN A 65 32.24 69.95 41.05
C GLN A 65 31.34 69.02 41.86
N SER A 66 30.19 69.48 42.34
CA SER A 66 29.25 68.66 43.13
C SER A 66 28.43 67.70 42.27
N ALA A 67 28.33 67.97 40.96
CA ALA A 67 27.68 67.08 40.00
C ALA A 67 28.41 65.74 39.81
N GLY A 68 29.72 65.69 40.14
CA GLY A 68 30.58 64.54 39.90
C GLY A 68 30.85 64.29 38.41
N SER A 69 31.58 63.22 38.11
CA SER A 69 31.80 62.73 36.75
C SER A 69 30.90 61.54 36.45
N LYS A 70 30.46 61.40 35.18
CA LYS A 70 29.76 60.22 34.70
C LYS A 70 30.57 59.54 33.61
N VAL A 71 30.81 58.25 33.79
CA VAL A 71 31.46 57.39 32.81
C VAL A 71 30.39 56.58 32.09
N PHE A 72 30.49 56.49 30.77
CA PHE A 72 29.67 55.59 29.98
C PHE A 72 30.52 54.91 28.89
N ASP A 73 30.16 53.65 28.64
CA ASP A 73 30.93 52.74 27.80
C ASP A 73 30.31 52.70 26.39
N VAL A 74 31.13 52.92 25.37
CA VAL A 74 30.74 52.75 23.97
C VAL A 74 31.40 51.49 23.42
N ASN A 75 30.60 50.46 23.17
CA ASN A 75 31.09 49.20 22.60
C ASN A 75 31.13 49.26 21.07
N VAL A 76 32.33 49.15 20.50
CA VAL A 76 32.56 49.13 19.05
C VAL A 76 32.86 47.71 18.59
N ILE A 77 31.96 47.15 17.79
CA ILE A 77 32.11 45.83 17.14
C ILE A 77 32.40 46.01 15.64
N SER A 78 33.23 45.13 15.09
CA SER A 78 33.54 45.10 13.65
C SER A 78 32.29 44.92 12.80
N LYS A 79 32.20 45.65 11.68
CA LYS A 79 31.14 45.45 10.66
C LYS A 79 31.46 44.33 9.67
N ALA A 80 32.67 43.76 9.69
CA ALA A 80 33.05 42.69 8.78
C ALA A 80 32.18 41.45 9.07
N LYS A 81 31.33 41.06 8.12
CA LYS A 81 30.60 39.80 8.23
C LYS A 81 31.64 38.67 8.15
N GLY A 82 31.50 37.66 8.99
CA GLY A 82 32.34 36.47 8.92
C GLY A 82 32.16 35.72 7.59
N PRO A 83 32.86 34.60 7.38
CA PRO A 83 32.59 33.75 6.23
C PRO A 83 31.16 33.20 6.28
N LEU A 84 30.57 32.92 5.11
CA LEU A 84 29.24 32.31 4.98
C LEU A 84 29.11 31.13 5.95
N GLN A 85 28.13 31.19 6.83
CA GLN A 85 27.81 30.10 7.73
C GLN A 85 26.54 29.39 7.26
N ILE A 86 26.60 28.07 7.14
CA ILE A 86 25.42 27.26 6.88
C ILE A 86 25.09 26.49 8.14
N ARG A 87 23.88 26.70 8.66
CA ARG A 87 23.31 25.99 9.78
C ARG A 87 22.28 24.97 9.31
N LEU A 88 22.52 23.68 9.50
CA LEU A 88 21.47 22.67 9.31
C LEU A 88 20.69 22.53 10.61
N SER A 89 19.36 22.66 10.59
CA SER A 89 18.49 22.51 11.76
C SER A 89 17.50 21.38 11.54
N TYR A 90 17.44 20.40 12.43
CA TYR A 90 16.47 19.32 12.32
C TYR A 90 15.06 19.75 12.74
N LYS A 91 14.05 19.42 11.91
CA LYS A 91 12.63 19.65 12.18
C LYS A 91 11.83 18.41 11.81
N GLY A 92 11.93 17.41 12.67
CA GLY A 92 11.24 16.13 12.54
C GLY A 92 10.81 15.59 13.90
N SER A 93 10.02 14.52 13.86
CA SER A 93 9.52 13.84 15.05
C SER A 93 10.47 12.76 15.58
N GLY A 94 11.34 12.23 14.70
CA GLY A 94 12.33 11.22 15.03
C GLY A 94 13.54 11.73 15.81
N ASN A 95 14.44 10.81 16.17
CA ASN A 95 15.68 11.13 16.87
C ASN A 95 16.76 11.57 15.87
N PRO A 96 17.14 12.86 15.81
CA PRO A 96 18.16 13.32 14.86
C PRO A 96 19.52 12.66 15.05
N LEU A 97 19.83 12.15 16.25
CA LEU A 97 21.12 11.50 16.54
C LEU A 97 21.35 10.22 15.74
N GLU A 98 20.29 9.63 15.17
CA GLU A 98 20.41 8.48 14.27
C GLU A 98 20.89 8.90 12.87
N LEU A 99 20.80 10.18 12.53
CA LEU A 99 21.24 10.74 11.26
C LEU A 99 22.69 11.21 11.38
N VAL A 100 23.63 10.26 11.25
CA VAL A 100 25.08 10.51 11.40
C VAL A 100 25.77 10.98 10.12
N TYR A 101 25.05 10.96 8.99
CA TYR A 101 25.53 11.47 7.72
C TYR A 101 24.83 12.79 7.40
N LEU A 102 25.55 13.90 7.53
CA LEU A 102 25.03 15.24 7.36
C LEU A 102 25.85 15.98 6.31
N LYS A 103 25.18 16.52 5.30
CA LYS A 103 25.83 17.26 4.21
C LYS A 103 25.08 18.54 3.86
N ALA A 104 25.85 19.60 3.59
CA ALA A 104 25.36 20.80 2.91
C ALA A 104 25.90 20.82 1.47
N ARG A 105 25.05 21.21 0.53
CA ARG A 105 25.30 21.29 -0.89
C ARG A 105 25.03 22.71 -1.37
N LEU A 106 25.94 23.27 -2.15
CA LEU A 106 25.80 24.61 -2.72
C LEU A 106 25.75 24.54 -4.24
N THR A 107 24.83 25.30 -4.81
CA THR A 107 24.73 25.54 -6.25
C THR A 107 24.66 27.04 -6.47
N LYS A 108 25.54 27.59 -7.32
CA LYS A 108 25.51 29.01 -7.67
C LYS A 108 24.22 29.31 -8.42
N GLN A 109 23.56 30.39 -8.05
CA GLN A 109 22.39 30.86 -8.77
C GLN A 109 22.80 31.59 -10.06
N ASP A 110 22.02 31.41 -11.11
CA ASP A 110 22.06 32.30 -12.27
C ASP A 110 21.45 33.68 -11.93
N PRO A 111 21.58 34.68 -12.81
CA PRO A 111 20.99 36.02 -12.58
C PRO A 111 19.47 36.01 -12.39
N ASP A 112 18.77 34.95 -12.82
CA ASP A 112 17.33 34.77 -12.64
C ASP A 112 16.99 34.06 -11.30
N GLY A 113 17.98 33.79 -10.44
CA GLY A 113 17.81 33.17 -9.14
C GLY A 113 17.63 31.65 -9.17
N LYS A 114 17.99 30.97 -10.26
CA LYS A 114 17.85 29.51 -10.38
C LYS A 114 19.16 28.77 -10.07
N PRO A 115 19.10 27.59 -9.43
CA PRO A 115 17.89 26.81 -9.11
C PRO A 115 17.19 27.30 -7.84
N ALA A 116 15.92 27.66 -7.94
CA ALA A 116 15.09 27.93 -6.77
C ALA A 116 14.70 26.62 -6.06
N CYS A 117 14.46 26.66 -4.75
CA CYS A 117 14.08 25.50 -3.94
C CYS A 117 12.77 24.86 -4.40
N ALA A 118 11.85 25.64 -4.97
CA ALA A 118 10.62 25.12 -5.57
C ALA A 118 10.86 24.15 -6.74
N ASN A 119 12.04 24.18 -7.34
CA ASN A 119 12.44 23.31 -8.45
C ASN A 119 13.37 22.17 -8.01
N VAL A 120 13.60 22.01 -6.70
CA VAL A 120 14.47 20.98 -6.13
C VAL A 120 13.61 19.84 -5.59
N ASP A 121 13.75 18.65 -6.16
CA ASP A 121 13.14 17.44 -5.61
C ASP A 121 14.03 16.88 -4.49
N LEU A 122 13.64 17.15 -3.25
CA LEU A 122 14.36 16.70 -2.07
C LEU A 122 14.20 15.20 -1.77
N GLY A 123 13.21 14.53 -2.39
CA GLY A 123 12.87 13.12 -2.15
C GLY A 123 13.41 12.16 -3.20
N ASP A 124 13.59 12.60 -4.45
CA ASP A 124 13.98 11.72 -5.55
C ASP A 124 15.33 12.09 -6.18
N VAL A 125 15.50 13.34 -6.63
CA VAL A 125 16.70 13.79 -7.34
C VAL A 125 17.25 15.07 -6.74
N LEU A 126 18.24 14.90 -5.88
CA LEU A 126 19.02 16.02 -5.40
C LEU A 126 19.88 16.59 -6.56
N PRO A 127 19.86 17.92 -6.79
CA PRO A 127 20.71 18.56 -7.78
C PRO A 127 22.17 18.17 -7.58
N LYS A 128 22.90 17.98 -8.69
CA LYS A 128 24.36 17.86 -8.63
C LYS A 128 24.90 19.15 -8.04
N ALA A 129 25.41 19.04 -6.82
CA ALA A 129 26.01 20.16 -6.14
C ALA A 129 27.30 20.56 -6.85
N GLN A 130 27.51 21.86 -7.05
CA GLN A 130 28.80 22.35 -7.53
C GLN A 130 29.85 22.34 -6.42
N TRP A 131 29.39 22.31 -5.16
CA TRP A 131 30.21 22.12 -3.97
C TRP A 131 29.46 21.31 -2.90
N GLU A 132 30.19 20.48 -2.17
CA GLU A 132 29.69 19.72 -1.01
C GLU A 132 30.56 19.96 0.23
N SER A 133 29.95 19.94 1.42
CA SER A 133 30.68 20.06 2.68
C SER A 133 31.70 18.93 2.90
N PRO A 134 32.89 19.23 3.43
CA PRO A 134 33.90 18.22 3.73
C PRO A 134 33.49 17.36 4.93
N GLY A 135 33.45 16.03 4.73
CA GLY A 135 33.22 15.04 5.78
C GLY A 135 31.77 14.84 6.20
N ASN A 136 31.53 13.80 7.01
CA ASN A 136 30.25 13.57 7.68
C ASN A 136 30.21 14.46 8.92
N LEU A 137 29.27 15.39 8.98
CA LEU A 137 29.12 16.27 10.15
C LEU A 137 28.34 15.53 11.25
N GLN A 138 28.56 15.91 12.52
CA GLN A 138 27.81 15.39 13.69
C GLN A 138 26.97 16.51 14.30
N TRP A 139 25.73 16.20 14.69
CA TRP A 139 24.83 17.16 15.35
C TRP A 139 25.47 17.76 16.62
N ASN A 140 25.50 19.09 16.73
CA ASN A 140 25.73 19.76 18.01
C ASN A 140 24.38 20.09 18.67
N LYS A 141 24.33 20.45 19.97
CA LYS A 141 23.05 20.79 20.64
C LYS A 141 22.68 22.27 20.42
N PRO A 142 21.40 22.60 20.11
CA PRO A 142 20.26 21.71 19.87
C PRO A 142 20.07 21.46 18.37
N TRP A 143 20.72 20.43 17.86
CA TRP A 143 20.64 19.88 16.49
C TRP A 143 20.85 20.92 15.40
N ALA A 144 21.91 21.70 15.59
CA ALA A 144 22.44 22.62 14.60
C ALA A 144 23.81 22.10 14.11
N ILE A 145 24.23 22.45 12.91
CA ILE A 145 25.64 22.35 12.52
C ILE A 145 25.99 23.58 11.71
N THR A 146 26.96 24.36 12.20
CA THR A 146 27.45 25.55 11.52
C THR A 146 28.68 25.18 10.70
N TYR A 147 28.64 25.44 9.39
CA TYR A 147 29.77 25.29 8.50
C TYR A 147 30.21 26.63 7.92
N SER A 148 31.48 26.98 8.12
CA SER A 148 32.09 28.14 7.45
C SER A 148 32.55 27.75 6.05
N ALA A 149 31.91 28.27 5.01
CA ALA A 149 32.24 27.95 3.62
C ALA A 149 33.50 28.68 3.12
N PHE A 150 34.66 28.22 3.60
CA PHE A 150 35.99 28.60 3.08
C PHE A 150 36.52 27.58 2.05
N GLY A 151 35.63 26.89 1.34
CA GLY A 151 36.06 26.08 0.21
C GLY A 151 36.73 26.98 -0.83
N LYS A 152 37.93 26.62 -1.29
CA LYS A 152 38.62 27.27 -2.43
C LYS A 152 37.67 27.55 -3.60
N TRP A 153 36.72 26.62 -3.81
CA TRP A 153 35.66 26.75 -4.80
C TRP A 153 34.76 28.00 -4.61
N VAL A 154 34.29 28.30 -3.39
CA VAL A 154 33.42 29.48 -3.15
C VAL A 154 34.18 30.77 -3.45
N GLN A 155 35.46 30.84 -3.07
CA GLN A 155 36.33 31.97 -3.37
C GLN A 155 36.51 32.16 -4.88
N GLU A 156 36.72 31.07 -5.62
CA GLU A 156 36.81 31.07 -7.09
C GLU A 156 35.52 31.57 -7.76
N GLN A 157 34.34 31.34 -7.16
CA GLN A 157 33.06 31.79 -7.73
C GLN A 157 32.77 33.27 -7.54
N VAL A 158 33.23 33.86 -6.43
CA VAL A 158 33.00 35.27 -6.06
C VAL A 158 33.97 36.20 -6.80
N GLY A 159 35.20 35.74 -7.03
CA GLY A 159 36.24 36.59 -7.62
C GLY A 159 36.63 37.76 -6.71
N THR A 160 37.30 38.77 -7.27
CA THR A 160 37.82 39.93 -6.52
C THR A 160 37.15 41.26 -6.87
N ASP A 161 36.07 41.23 -7.67
CA ASP A 161 35.39 42.44 -8.19
C ASP A 161 34.38 43.05 -7.20
N GLY A 162 34.17 42.39 -6.05
CA GLY A 162 33.28 42.84 -4.98
C GLY A 162 31.79 42.67 -5.29
N LYS A 163 31.43 41.94 -6.36
CA LYS A 163 30.01 41.64 -6.64
C LYS A 163 29.49 40.50 -5.76
N PRO A 164 28.26 40.62 -5.24
CA PRO A 164 27.64 39.55 -4.49
C PRO A 164 27.34 38.34 -5.40
N VAL A 165 27.60 37.15 -4.89
CA VAL A 165 27.19 35.88 -5.49
C VAL A 165 26.23 35.18 -4.56
N THR A 166 25.08 34.77 -5.09
CA THR A 166 24.04 34.07 -4.34
C THR A 166 24.04 32.58 -4.68
N PHE A 167 23.75 31.76 -3.67
CA PHE A 167 23.71 30.31 -3.78
C PHE A 167 22.36 29.76 -3.33
N THR A 168 21.99 28.62 -3.91
CA THR A 168 20.98 27.74 -3.35
C THR A 168 21.67 26.70 -2.48
N VAL A 169 21.24 26.60 -1.23
CA VAL A 169 21.79 25.71 -0.21
C VAL A 169 20.81 24.56 0.01
N ILE A 170 21.28 23.33 -0.16
CA ILE A 170 20.52 22.12 0.13
C ILE A 170 21.19 21.40 1.29
N GLY A 171 20.42 21.11 2.33
CA GLY A 171 20.87 20.30 3.45
C GLY A 171 20.27 18.90 3.37
N VAL A 172 21.06 17.89 3.69
CA VAL A 172 20.60 16.50 3.77
C VAL A 172 21.14 15.81 5.02
N ALA A 173 20.31 14.93 5.58
CA ALA A 173 20.61 14.10 6.72
C ALA A 173 20.20 12.66 6.45
N ALA A 174 21.09 11.73 6.73
CA ALA A 174 20.93 10.30 6.47
C ALA A 174 21.59 9.47 7.58
N LYS A 175 21.21 8.19 7.64
CA LYS A 175 21.75 7.25 8.65
C LYS A 175 23.15 6.74 8.30
N SER A 176 23.47 6.58 7.02
CA SER A 176 24.73 5.93 6.61
C SER A 176 25.38 6.56 5.37
N ASN A 177 24.61 6.92 4.35
CA ASN A 177 25.09 7.52 3.11
C ASN A 177 24.03 8.39 2.43
N ILE A 178 24.37 8.98 1.28
CA ILE A 178 23.46 9.86 0.51
C ILE A 178 22.35 9.12 -0.24
N ASP A 179 22.40 7.80 -0.33
CA ASP A 179 21.36 7.00 -0.98
C ASP A 179 20.20 6.70 -0.02
N ALA A 180 20.39 6.93 1.28
CA ALA A 180 19.40 6.72 2.34
C ALA A 180 19.07 8.03 3.10
N VAL A 181 18.87 9.13 2.36
CA VAL A 181 18.49 10.44 2.96
C VAL A 181 17.14 10.33 3.66
N ARG A 182 17.13 10.66 4.96
CA ARG A 182 15.97 10.61 5.85
C ARG A 182 15.36 11.96 6.11
N ALA A 183 16.14 13.03 5.98
CA ALA A 183 15.65 14.39 6.09
C ALA A 183 16.41 15.32 5.16
N ALA A 184 15.71 16.29 4.58
CA ALA A 184 16.30 17.24 3.65
C ALA A 184 15.61 18.61 3.74
N GLY A 185 16.31 19.64 3.28
CA GLY A 185 15.82 21.01 3.27
C GLY A 185 16.53 21.83 2.20
N CYS A 186 15.93 22.95 1.81
CA CYS A 186 16.49 23.86 0.83
C CYS A 186 16.25 25.31 1.24
N VAL A 187 17.25 26.16 1.03
CA VAL A 187 17.16 27.63 1.12
C VAL A 187 17.79 28.26 -0.12
N ASP A 188 17.04 29.08 -0.83
CA ASP A 188 17.45 29.78 -2.06
C ASP A 188 17.51 31.30 -1.88
N THR A 189 17.36 31.79 -0.64
CA THR A 189 17.46 33.21 -0.30
C THR A 189 18.45 33.42 0.84
N GLY A 190 19.20 34.53 0.81
CA GLY A 190 20.04 34.93 1.93
C GLY A 190 21.39 34.20 2.04
N ALA A 191 21.70 33.28 1.14
CA ALA A 191 23.04 32.69 1.02
C ALA A 191 23.91 33.52 0.06
N THR A 192 24.20 34.77 0.46
CA THR A 192 24.98 35.71 -0.36
C THR A 192 26.40 35.82 0.17
N VAL A 193 27.34 35.87 -0.76
CA VAL A 193 28.78 35.95 -0.48
C VAL A 193 29.39 37.07 -1.31
N THR A 194 30.23 37.90 -0.69
CA THR A 194 30.88 39.03 -1.34
C THR A 194 32.36 39.09 -0.97
N TRP A 195 33.21 39.52 -1.90
CA TRP A 195 34.61 39.83 -1.61
C TRP A 195 34.74 41.23 -1.00
N ASN A 196 35.34 41.32 0.19
CA ASN A 196 35.69 42.60 0.79
C ASN A 196 37.13 42.98 0.37
N PRO A 197 37.31 44.01 -0.47
CA PRO A 197 38.63 44.43 -0.95
C PRO A 197 39.50 45.06 0.14
N GLN A 198 38.91 45.55 1.24
CA GLN A 198 39.62 46.20 2.35
C GLN A 198 40.23 45.17 3.31
N THR A 199 39.49 44.11 3.61
CA THR A 199 39.94 43.03 4.51
C THR A 199 40.58 41.86 3.76
N GLN A 200 40.54 41.88 2.42
CA GLN A 200 40.96 40.77 1.55
C GLN A 200 40.32 39.44 1.97
N ALA A 201 39.07 39.51 2.41
CA ALA A 201 38.32 38.37 2.93
C ALA A 201 37.01 38.21 2.18
N VAL A 202 36.57 36.95 2.09
CA VAL A 202 35.22 36.62 1.63
C VAL A 202 34.28 36.71 2.82
N GLU A 203 33.28 37.57 2.70
CA GLU A 203 32.25 37.80 3.71
C GLU A 203 30.92 37.19 3.24
N GLY A 204 30.20 36.55 4.14
CA GLY A 204 28.93 35.90 3.81
C GLY A 204 27.91 35.97 4.94
N ASP A 205 26.67 35.65 4.60
CA ASP A 205 25.56 35.63 5.53
C ASP A 205 25.50 34.33 6.38
N ASP A 206 24.72 34.36 7.46
CA ASP A 206 24.36 33.18 8.25
C ASP A 206 23.03 32.62 7.72
N VAL A 207 23.04 31.39 7.21
CA VAL A 207 21.87 30.75 6.60
C VAL A 207 21.46 29.54 7.41
N THR A 208 20.20 29.42 7.78
CA THR A 208 19.66 28.20 8.42
C THR A 208 18.78 27.42 7.45
N VAL A 209 19.15 26.16 7.19
CA VAL A 209 18.37 25.20 6.41
C VAL A 209 17.61 24.29 7.38
N GLU A 210 16.28 24.39 7.40
CA GLU A 210 15.43 23.45 8.14
C GLU A 210 15.33 22.12 7.37
N LEU A 211 15.77 21.03 8.00
CA LEU A 211 15.67 19.68 7.46
C LEU A 211 14.36 19.04 7.93
N MET A 212 13.50 18.72 6.97
CA MET A 212 12.23 18.02 7.20
C MET A 212 12.42 16.53 6.92
N GLU A 213 11.79 15.66 7.72
CA GLU A 213 11.77 14.21 7.48
C GLU A 213 11.14 13.91 6.11
N LEU A 214 11.82 13.08 5.33
CA LEU A 214 11.33 12.56 4.07
C LEU A 214 10.61 11.23 4.34
N PRO A 215 9.44 11.01 3.72
CA PRO A 215 8.76 9.75 3.86
C PRO A 215 9.39 8.69 2.92
N PRO A 216 9.48 7.39 3.30
CA PRO A 216 10.05 6.35 2.43
C PRO A 216 9.33 6.25 1.08
N LYS A 217 10.02 5.91 -0.01
CA LYS A 217 9.48 5.81 -1.37
C LYS A 217 8.47 4.66 -1.50
N LEU A 218 7.28 4.99 -2.00
CA LEU A 218 6.18 4.05 -2.16
C LEU A 218 6.07 3.50 -3.59
N LYS A 219 6.65 4.16 -4.58
CA LYS A 219 6.68 3.69 -5.97
C LYS A 219 7.33 2.31 -6.04
N GLY A 220 6.71 1.37 -6.76
CA GLY A 220 7.20 0.00 -6.91
C GLY A 220 6.11 -0.97 -7.35
N THR A 221 6.50 -2.22 -7.55
CA THR A 221 5.57 -3.34 -7.77
C THR A 221 5.56 -4.21 -6.52
N TYR A 222 4.38 -4.64 -6.08
CA TYR A 222 4.17 -5.39 -4.86
C TYR A 222 3.38 -6.66 -5.15
N ASP A 223 3.92 -7.83 -4.80
CA ASP A 223 3.22 -9.12 -4.84
C ASP A 223 2.13 -9.13 -3.77
N MET A 224 0.88 -9.11 -4.22
CA MET A 224 -0.31 -9.01 -3.38
C MET A 224 -0.95 -10.39 -3.15
N VAL A 225 -1.33 -10.64 -1.90
CA VAL A 225 -2.21 -11.76 -1.53
C VAL A 225 -3.46 -11.20 -0.86
N THR A 226 -4.62 -11.42 -1.48
CA THR A 226 -5.93 -11.07 -0.92
C THR A 226 -6.63 -12.34 -0.45
N LYS A 227 -7.12 -12.35 0.79
CA LYS A 227 -7.92 -13.44 1.37
C LYS A 227 -9.39 -13.05 1.36
N LEU A 228 -10.24 -13.98 0.92
CA LEU A 228 -11.68 -13.81 0.78
C LEU A 228 -12.44 -14.94 1.49
N ASP A 229 -13.52 -14.57 2.19
CA ASP A 229 -14.54 -15.51 2.67
C ASP A 229 -15.81 -15.38 1.82
N LEU A 230 -15.94 -16.24 0.80
CA LEU A 230 -17.07 -16.22 -0.12
C LEU A 230 -18.33 -16.85 0.47
N ILE A 231 -18.22 -17.79 1.42
CA ILE A 231 -19.39 -18.51 1.95
C ILE A 231 -20.37 -17.58 2.62
N SER A 232 -19.85 -16.62 3.37
CA SER A 232 -20.66 -15.67 4.14
C SER A 232 -21.64 -14.85 3.28
N VAL A 233 -21.48 -14.85 1.95
CA VAL A 233 -22.26 -14.02 1.02
C VAL A 233 -22.84 -14.79 -0.17
N LEU A 234 -22.70 -16.11 -0.22
CA LEU A 234 -23.26 -16.91 -1.32
C LEU A 234 -24.79 -16.87 -1.29
N PRO A 235 -25.47 -16.54 -2.42
CA PRO A 235 -26.92 -16.63 -2.49
C PRO A 235 -27.40 -18.09 -2.49
N ASP A 236 -28.65 -18.31 -2.08
CA ASP A 236 -29.29 -19.63 -1.90
C ASP A 236 -29.13 -20.56 -3.10
N ASN A 237 -29.08 -20.01 -4.32
CA ASN A 237 -28.89 -20.79 -5.55
C ASN A 237 -27.52 -21.51 -5.59
N VAL A 238 -26.47 -20.92 -5.03
CA VAL A 238 -25.14 -21.54 -4.96
C VAL A 238 -25.08 -22.56 -3.84
N GLU A 239 -25.67 -22.25 -2.68
CA GLU A 239 -25.84 -23.21 -1.59
C GLU A 239 -26.57 -24.47 -2.09
N ASN A 240 -27.62 -24.31 -2.89
CA ASN A 240 -28.35 -25.42 -3.49
C ASN A 240 -27.50 -26.27 -4.45
N VAL A 241 -26.55 -25.68 -5.19
CA VAL A 241 -25.61 -26.43 -6.05
C VAL A 241 -24.64 -27.25 -5.19
N PHE A 242 -24.04 -26.63 -4.16
CA PHE A 242 -23.15 -27.34 -3.25
C PHE A 242 -23.87 -28.44 -2.49
N LYS A 243 -25.10 -28.15 -2.01
CA LYS A 243 -25.97 -29.13 -1.37
C LYS A 243 -26.32 -30.28 -2.32
N ALA A 244 -26.68 -29.99 -3.57
CA ALA A 244 -26.96 -31.04 -4.56
C ALA A 244 -25.74 -31.94 -4.80
N ILE A 245 -24.54 -31.37 -4.94
CA ILE A 245 -23.30 -32.15 -5.09
C ILE A 245 -23.02 -32.95 -3.82
N PHE A 246 -23.21 -32.37 -2.64
CA PHE A 246 -23.02 -33.03 -1.36
C PHE A 246 -24.01 -34.17 -1.14
N ASP A 247 -25.29 -33.97 -1.46
CA ASP A 247 -26.34 -34.98 -1.40
C ASP A 247 -26.00 -36.16 -2.32
N ILE A 248 -25.47 -35.91 -3.52
CA ILE A 248 -24.99 -36.99 -4.42
C ILE A 248 -23.75 -37.70 -3.88
N VAL A 249 -22.87 -37.03 -3.13
CA VAL A 249 -21.69 -37.69 -2.53
C VAL A 249 -22.08 -38.53 -1.32
N THR A 250 -23.04 -38.06 -0.52
CA THR A 250 -23.46 -38.69 0.74
C THR A 250 -24.50 -39.80 0.54
N ASP A 251 -25.48 -39.57 -0.32
CA ASP A 251 -26.42 -40.58 -0.79
C ASP A 251 -26.52 -40.48 -2.33
N PRO A 252 -25.64 -41.18 -3.07
CA PRO A 252 -25.55 -41.06 -4.51
C PRO A 252 -26.85 -41.38 -5.24
N VAL A 253 -27.64 -42.30 -4.71
CA VAL A 253 -28.89 -42.72 -5.34
C VAL A 253 -29.97 -41.67 -5.07
N ALA A 254 -30.17 -41.28 -3.81
CA ALA A 254 -31.17 -40.29 -3.45
C ALA A 254 -30.84 -38.90 -4.00
N GLY A 255 -29.58 -38.47 -3.90
CA GLY A 255 -29.09 -37.20 -4.40
C GLY A 255 -29.29 -37.09 -5.91
N THR A 256 -28.85 -38.10 -6.69
CA THR A 256 -28.97 -38.07 -8.16
C THR A 256 -30.44 -38.03 -8.59
N LEU A 257 -31.29 -38.89 -8.02
CA LEU A 257 -32.71 -38.92 -8.38
C LEU A 257 -33.46 -37.68 -7.89
N SER A 258 -33.11 -37.14 -6.72
CA SER A 258 -33.67 -35.89 -6.18
C SER A 258 -33.34 -34.71 -7.09
N VAL A 259 -32.08 -34.54 -7.49
CA VAL A 259 -31.65 -33.48 -8.41
C VAL A 259 -32.39 -33.62 -9.74
N VAL A 260 -32.40 -34.80 -10.34
CA VAL A 260 -33.02 -35.04 -11.64
C VAL A 260 -34.53 -34.83 -11.61
N CYS A 261 -35.23 -35.34 -10.59
CA CYS A 261 -36.70 -35.34 -10.54
C CYS A 261 -37.32 -34.11 -9.90
N LYS A 262 -36.62 -33.39 -9.02
CA LYS A 262 -37.07 -32.06 -8.54
C LYS A 262 -36.84 -30.97 -9.58
N LEU A 263 -35.78 -31.10 -10.37
CA LEU A 263 -35.37 -30.08 -11.35
C LEU A 263 -35.81 -30.43 -12.77
N GLY A 264 -36.34 -31.64 -12.98
CA GLY A 264 -36.82 -32.12 -14.26
C GLY A 264 -37.99 -31.29 -14.77
N ASN A 265 -37.83 -30.76 -15.99
CA ASN A 265 -38.94 -30.16 -16.73
C ASN A 265 -39.92 -31.24 -17.23
N ALA A 266 -40.92 -30.86 -18.01
CA ALA A 266 -41.91 -31.77 -18.59
C ALA A 266 -41.30 -32.99 -19.32
N SER A 267 -40.05 -32.89 -19.79
CA SER A 267 -39.34 -33.96 -20.51
C SER A 267 -38.94 -35.14 -19.60
N LEU A 268 -38.75 -34.91 -18.30
CA LEU A 268 -38.40 -35.97 -17.32
C LEU A 268 -39.60 -36.43 -16.49
N ALA A 269 -40.76 -35.77 -16.61
CA ALA A 269 -41.97 -36.11 -15.85
C ALA A 269 -42.41 -37.58 -16.05
N GLY A 270 -42.28 -38.09 -17.28
CA GLY A 270 -42.56 -39.49 -17.61
C GLY A 270 -41.63 -40.47 -16.90
N PHE A 271 -40.33 -40.18 -16.84
CA PHE A 271 -39.35 -41.02 -16.14
C PHE A 271 -39.54 -40.97 -14.61
N CYS A 272 -39.66 -39.77 -14.05
CA CYS A 272 -39.84 -39.57 -12.61
C CYS A 272 -41.16 -40.15 -12.09
N GLY A 273 -42.24 -40.08 -12.88
CA GLY A 273 -43.54 -40.69 -12.57
C GLY A 273 -43.57 -42.21 -12.62
N GLN A 274 -42.51 -42.85 -13.12
CA GLN A 274 -42.31 -44.30 -12.99
C GLN A 274 -41.53 -44.67 -11.73
N ILE A 275 -40.77 -43.74 -11.15
CA ILE A 275 -39.89 -43.98 -10.00
C ILE A 275 -40.55 -43.63 -8.67
N PHE A 276 -41.21 -42.48 -8.59
CA PHE A 276 -41.76 -41.93 -7.34
C PHE A 276 -43.29 -41.90 -7.36
N ASN A 277 -43.92 -42.07 -6.19
CA ASN A 277 -45.37 -41.85 -6.06
C ASN A 277 -45.70 -40.36 -6.06
N ASP A 278 -44.97 -39.55 -5.28
CA ASP A 278 -44.99 -38.08 -5.37
C ASP A 278 -43.83 -37.56 -6.24
N THR A 279 -44.14 -37.16 -7.46
CA THR A 279 -43.16 -36.56 -8.38
C THR A 279 -42.81 -35.11 -8.06
N LYS A 280 -43.64 -34.41 -7.26
CA LYS A 280 -43.37 -33.03 -6.86
C LYS A 280 -42.39 -32.98 -5.68
N ASN A 281 -42.44 -33.99 -4.81
CA ASN A 281 -41.51 -34.14 -3.69
C ASN A 281 -40.88 -35.54 -3.70
N PRO A 282 -40.04 -35.86 -4.69
CA PRO A 282 -39.46 -37.21 -4.82
C PRO A 282 -38.65 -37.58 -3.58
N ASN A 283 -38.95 -38.76 -3.03
CA ASN A 283 -38.34 -39.31 -1.83
C ASN A 283 -38.03 -40.80 -2.07
N ILE A 284 -36.79 -41.23 -1.82
CA ILE A 284 -36.38 -42.63 -2.01
C ILE A 284 -37.08 -43.63 -1.10
N ASN A 285 -37.75 -43.16 -0.06
CA ASN A 285 -38.60 -44.00 0.79
C ASN A 285 -40.04 -44.11 0.25
N ASP A 286 -40.40 -43.33 -0.76
CA ASP A 286 -41.73 -43.29 -1.40
C ASP A 286 -41.64 -43.63 -2.90
N LEU A 287 -41.21 -44.86 -3.17
CA LEU A 287 -41.00 -45.37 -4.53
C LEU A 287 -42.24 -46.06 -5.08
N LYS A 288 -42.49 -45.82 -6.38
CA LYS A 288 -43.49 -46.54 -7.15
C LYS A 288 -42.97 -47.93 -7.50
N GLN A 289 -43.69 -48.96 -7.05
CA GLN A 289 -43.28 -50.35 -7.24
C GLN A 289 -43.75 -50.91 -8.60
N PRO A 290 -43.01 -51.87 -9.19
CA PRO A 290 -41.70 -52.38 -8.76
C PRO A 290 -40.51 -51.59 -9.36
N PHE A 291 -40.77 -50.71 -10.33
CA PHE A 291 -39.74 -50.06 -11.13
C PHE A 291 -38.87 -49.07 -10.33
N GLY A 292 -39.46 -48.28 -9.43
CA GLY A 292 -38.74 -47.34 -8.58
C GLY A 292 -37.72 -48.03 -7.66
N ALA A 293 -38.12 -49.12 -6.99
CA ALA A 293 -37.19 -49.90 -6.17
C ALA A 293 -36.06 -50.52 -6.99
N LEU A 294 -36.37 -50.97 -8.22
CA LEU A 294 -35.35 -51.54 -9.09
C LEU A 294 -34.33 -50.50 -9.55
N ILE A 295 -34.76 -49.30 -9.95
CA ILE A 295 -33.84 -48.22 -10.31
C ILE A 295 -32.95 -47.83 -9.13
N VAL A 296 -33.53 -47.66 -7.94
CA VAL A 296 -32.77 -47.33 -6.73
C VAL A 296 -31.74 -48.42 -6.43
N LYS A 297 -32.12 -49.69 -6.53
CA LYS A 297 -31.21 -50.82 -6.33
C LYS A 297 -30.11 -50.87 -7.40
N PHE A 298 -30.45 -50.64 -8.67
CA PHE A 298 -29.49 -50.64 -9.78
C PHE A 298 -28.46 -49.51 -9.63
N LEU A 299 -28.93 -48.28 -9.43
CA LEU A 299 -28.07 -47.13 -9.19
C LEU A 299 -27.23 -47.34 -7.93
N GLY A 300 -27.81 -47.92 -6.87
CA GLY A 300 -27.07 -48.32 -5.68
C GLY A 300 -25.92 -49.27 -6.01
N ALA A 301 -26.17 -50.33 -6.77
CA ALA A 301 -25.14 -51.28 -7.17
C ALA A 301 -24.03 -50.63 -8.03
N VAL A 302 -24.40 -49.77 -8.97
CA VAL A 302 -23.44 -49.03 -9.82
C VAL A 302 -22.60 -48.06 -8.97
N LEU A 303 -23.23 -47.28 -8.10
CA LEU A 303 -22.59 -46.22 -7.32
C LEU A 303 -21.73 -46.77 -6.16
N TYR A 304 -22.24 -47.75 -5.40
CA TYR A 304 -21.46 -48.43 -4.36
C TYR A 304 -20.36 -49.32 -4.94
N GLY A 305 -20.48 -49.80 -6.18
CA GLY A 305 -19.38 -50.50 -6.86
C GLY A 305 -18.22 -49.59 -7.25
N TYR A 306 -18.48 -48.28 -7.38
CA TYR A 306 -17.60 -47.33 -8.06
C TYR A 306 -16.91 -46.31 -7.13
N LEU A 307 -17.58 -45.86 -6.06
CA LEU A 307 -16.96 -44.91 -5.13
C LEU A 307 -15.78 -45.59 -4.40
N PRO A 308 -14.59 -44.96 -4.35
CA PRO A 308 -13.46 -45.56 -3.66
C PRO A 308 -13.72 -45.65 -2.15
N ASP A 309 -13.10 -46.63 -1.49
CA ASP A 309 -13.45 -47.03 -0.10
C ASP A 309 -13.34 -45.87 0.91
N ASN A 310 -12.44 -44.91 0.65
CA ASN A 310 -12.27 -43.67 1.43
C ASN A 310 -13.44 -42.69 1.32
N ILE A 311 -14.26 -42.76 0.27
CA ILE A 311 -15.49 -41.95 0.12
C ILE A 311 -16.67 -42.63 0.83
N LYS A 312 -16.66 -43.96 0.94
CA LYS A 312 -17.73 -44.76 1.57
C LYS A 312 -17.75 -44.70 3.09
N THR A 313 -16.62 -44.42 3.75
CA THR A 313 -16.46 -44.58 5.22
C THR A 313 -16.53 -43.28 6.03
N GLY A 314 -17.26 -42.27 5.57
CA GLY A 314 -17.51 -41.06 6.34
C GLY A 314 -16.67 -39.91 5.83
N LEU A 315 -17.35 -39.03 5.13
CA LEU A 315 -16.76 -37.87 4.51
C LEU A 315 -17.32 -36.62 5.17
N ASN A 316 -16.45 -35.83 5.79
CA ASN A 316 -16.75 -34.46 6.22
C ASN A 316 -16.61 -33.49 5.03
N THR A 317 -17.02 -33.90 3.81
CA THR A 317 -16.84 -33.16 2.55
C THR A 317 -17.44 -31.76 2.62
N GLY A 318 -18.53 -31.59 3.37
CA GLY A 318 -19.15 -30.29 3.59
C GLY A 318 -18.21 -29.30 4.30
N ALA A 319 -17.41 -29.76 5.26
CA ALA A 319 -16.44 -28.92 5.96
C ALA A 319 -15.23 -28.57 5.09
N ASP A 320 -14.73 -29.50 4.27
CA ASP A 320 -13.61 -29.24 3.34
C ASP A 320 -14.03 -28.34 2.16
N LEU A 321 -15.23 -28.55 1.61
CA LEU A 321 -15.81 -27.66 0.59
C LEU A 321 -16.10 -26.29 1.16
N ALA A 322 -16.60 -26.23 2.39
CA ALA A 322 -16.80 -24.96 3.07
C ALA A 322 -15.46 -24.22 3.21
N LYS A 323 -14.42 -24.95 3.63
CA LYS A 323 -13.08 -24.42 3.82
C LYS A 323 -12.43 -23.87 2.55
N ILE A 324 -12.70 -24.47 1.38
CA ILE A 324 -12.20 -23.97 0.09
C ILE A 324 -12.70 -22.54 -0.18
N LEU A 325 -13.95 -22.26 0.16
CA LEU A 325 -14.58 -20.98 -0.14
C LEU A 325 -14.42 -19.96 1.00
N THR A 326 -14.09 -20.39 2.23
CA THR A 326 -13.76 -19.49 3.35
C THR A 326 -12.28 -19.08 3.36
N ASP A 327 -11.38 -19.92 2.83
CA ASP A 327 -9.93 -19.68 2.80
C ASP A 327 -9.42 -19.44 1.35
N LEU A 328 -10.24 -18.82 0.49
CA LEU A 328 -9.82 -18.52 -0.88
C LEU A 328 -8.82 -17.36 -0.88
N GLU A 329 -7.65 -17.55 -1.50
CA GLU A 329 -6.65 -16.51 -1.68
C GLU A 329 -6.55 -16.13 -3.16
N LEU A 330 -6.69 -14.83 -3.47
CA LEU A 330 -6.35 -14.29 -4.78
C LEU A 330 -4.93 -13.73 -4.73
N GLY A 331 -4.05 -14.27 -5.57
CA GLY A 331 -2.68 -13.77 -5.74
C GLY A 331 -2.61 -12.83 -6.94
N GLY A 332 -1.88 -11.73 -6.79
CA GLY A 332 -1.78 -10.69 -7.80
C GLY A 332 -0.62 -9.73 -7.55
N VAL A 333 -0.68 -8.58 -8.19
CA VAL A 333 0.30 -7.48 -8.04
C VAL A 333 -0.39 -6.14 -7.87
N ILE A 334 0.19 -5.27 -7.04
CA ILE A 334 -0.09 -3.84 -7.01
C ILE A 334 1.10 -3.12 -7.64
N GLU A 335 0.87 -2.31 -8.66
CA GLU A 335 1.90 -1.50 -9.32
C GLU A 335 1.62 -0.02 -9.07
N LEU A 336 2.63 0.69 -8.55
CA LEU A 336 2.64 2.13 -8.32
C LEU A 336 3.76 2.73 -9.18
N LYS A 337 3.40 3.42 -10.26
CA LYS A 337 4.33 3.93 -11.30
C LYS A 337 4.97 5.26 -10.95
N ALA A 338 4.43 5.97 -9.98
CA ALA A 338 4.94 7.26 -9.50
C ALA A 338 4.81 7.36 -7.97
N GLU A 339 5.55 8.28 -7.38
CA GLU A 339 5.37 8.66 -5.97
C GLU A 339 4.11 9.53 -5.81
N PRO A 340 3.44 9.49 -4.64
CA PRO A 340 2.42 10.46 -4.31
C PRO A 340 2.98 11.90 -4.35
N ASP A 341 2.12 12.85 -4.72
CA ASP A 341 2.48 14.28 -4.75
C ASP A 341 2.74 14.85 -3.34
N SER A 342 3.05 16.14 -3.27
CA SER A 342 3.33 16.82 -1.99
C SER A 342 2.15 16.86 -1.01
N LYS A 343 0.93 16.50 -1.45
CA LYS A 343 -0.28 16.36 -0.63
C LYS A 343 -0.57 14.89 -0.29
N GLY A 344 0.32 13.97 -0.69
CA GLY A 344 0.17 12.53 -0.51
C GLY A 344 -0.81 11.90 -1.50
N TYR A 345 -1.20 12.56 -2.60
CA TYR A 345 -2.15 12.02 -3.57
C TYR A 345 -1.42 11.39 -4.77
N LEU A 346 -1.91 10.23 -5.22
CA LEU A 346 -1.47 9.56 -6.43
C LEU A 346 -2.68 9.25 -7.32
N ALA A 347 -2.64 9.73 -8.55
CA ALA A 347 -3.73 9.59 -9.51
C ALA A 347 -3.82 8.17 -10.10
N LYS A 348 -5.03 7.78 -10.52
CA LYS A 348 -5.35 6.40 -10.93
C LYS A 348 -4.57 5.88 -12.15
N GLU A 349 -4.10 6.76 -13.03
CA GLU A 349 -3.29 6.38 -14.19
C GLU A 349 -1.90 5.83 -13.81
N PHE A 350 -1.44 6.14 -12.59
CA PHE A 350 -0.17 5.67 -12.03
C PHE A 350 -0.32 4.44 -11.14
N THR A 351 -1.53 3.92 -10.98
CA THR A 351 -1.79 2.74 -10.15
C THR A 351 -2.41 1.63 -10.98
N LYS A 352 -2.16 0.40 -10.54
CA LYS A 352 -2.80 -0.78 -11.09
C LYS A 352 -2.82 -1.87 -10.03
N ASP A 353 -3.93 -2.57 -9.90
CA ASP A 353 -3.96 -3.89 -9.29
C ASP A 353 -4.32 -4.94 -10.35
N GLU A 354 -3.67 -6.08 -10.29
CA GLU A 354 -3.92 -7.20 -11.20
C GLU A 354 -3.94 -8.50 -10.43
N PHE A 355 -5.04 -9.24 -10.52
CA PHE A 355 -5.14 -10.58 -9.97
C PHE A 355 -4.76 -11.60 -11.05
N GLN A 356 -3.89 -12.53 -10.69
CA GLN A 356 -3.27 -13.48 -11.62
C GLN A 356 -3.55 -14.94 -11.27
N SER A 357 -3.78 -15.23 -9.99
CA SER A 357 -3.93 -16.59 -9.50
C SER A 357 -4.98 -16.72 -8.42
N VAL A 358 -5.47 -17.94 -8.27
CA VAL A 358 -6.33 -18.36 -7.17
C VAL A 358 -5.65 -19.50 -6.45
N THR A 359 -5.56 -19.38 -5.13
CA THR A 359 -5.10 -20.43 -4.23
C THR A 359 -6.23 -20.85 -3.31
N TYR A 360 -6.39 -22.15 -3.13
CA TYR A 360 -7.31 -22.75 -2.18
C TYR A 360 -6.65 -23.94 -1.49
N LYS A 361 -7.25 -24.42 -0.39
CA LYS A 361 -6.73 -25.55 0.39
C LYS A 361 -7.68 -26.74 0.34
N TRP A 362 -7.17 -27.89 -0.11
CA TRP A 362 -7.88 -29.16 -0.16
C TRP A 362 -7.02 -30.31 0.39
N SER A 363 -7.43 -30.83 1.54
CA SER A 363 -6.72 -31.90 2.27
C SER A 363 -7.26 -33.31 2.03
N LEU A 364 -8.46 -33.46 1.45
CA LEU A 364 -9.06 -34.78 1.27
C LEU A 364 -8.20 -35.66 0.36
N GLY A 365 -7.98 -36.91 0.78
CA GLY A 365 -7.14 -37.88 0.05
C GLY A 365 -5.64 -37.60 0.16
N LYS A 366 -5.23 -36.61 0.97
CA LYS A 366 -3.82 -36.34 1.28
C LYS A 366 -3.50 -36.68 2.74
N ALA A 367 -2.34 -37.28 2.95
CA ALA A 367 -1.77 -37.48 4.28
C ALA A 367 -1.20 -36.17 4.82
N CYS A 368 -2.06 -35.19 5.12
CA CYS A 368 -1.62 -33.91 5.66
C CYS A 368 -1.23 -34.01 7.13
N ASN A 369 0.01 -33.65 7.44
CA ASN A 369 0.44 -33.38 8.80
C ASN A 369 -0.15 -32.03 9.24
N GLY A 370 -0.78 -31.95 10.42
CA GLY A 370 -1.38 -30.71 10.95
C GLY A 370 -0.39 -29.54 11.13
N LYS A 371 0.92 -29.80 11.05
CA LYS A 371 1.98 -28.79 11.11
C LYS A 371 2.39 -28.18 9.76
N ASP A 372 1.98 -28.76 8.63
CA ASP A 372 2.33 -28.24 7.31
C ASP A 372 1.28 -27.20 6.85
N PRO A 373 1.61 -25.90 6.84
CA PRO A 373 0.67 -24.87 6.41
C PRO A 373 0.31 -25.00 4.91
N ASN A 374 1.19 -25.62 4.12
CA ASN A 374 1.06 -25.77 2.67
C ASN A 374 0.40 -27.08 2.25
N CYS A 375 0.18 -28.03 3.16
CA CYS A 375 -0.46 -29.27 2.76
C CYS A 375 -1.85 -29.02 2.20
N GLY A 376 -2.10 -29.57 1.01
CA GLY A 376 -3.37 -29.40 0.32
C GLY A 376 -3.55 -28.04 -0.37
N LYS A 377 -2.61 -27.10 -0.25
CA LYS A 377 -2.66 -25.88 -1.06
C LYS A 377 -2.54 -26.23 -2.54
N LYS A 378 -3.38 -25.57 -3.34
CA LYS A 378 -3.44 -25.69 -4.79
C LYS A 378 -3.61 -24.29 -5.35
N THR A 379 -2.79 -23.97 -6.34
CA THR A 379 -2.79 -22.68 -7.01
C THR A 379 -2.99 -22.90 -8.50
N PHE A 380 -3.85 -22.10 -9.12
CA PHE A 380 -4.03 -22.08 -10.56
C PHE A 380 -4.14 -20.63 -11.07
N SER A 381 -3.78 -20.41 -12.33
CA SER A 381 -3.90 -19.09 -12.97
C SER A 381 -5.37 -18.75 -13.22
N ILE A 382 -5.75 -17.48 -13.06
CA ILE A 382 -7.10 -17.00 -13.37
C ILE A 382 -7.49 -17.24 -14.84
N SER A 383 -6.51 -17.22 -15.74
CA SER A 383 -6.69 -17.46 -17.19
C SER A 383 -7.39 -18.78 -17.53
N VAL A 384 -7.37 -19.77 -16.63
CA VAL A 384 -7.99 -21.09 -16.85
C VAL A 384 -9.52 -21.06 -16.81
N PHE A 385 -10.11 -20.05 -16.15
CA PHE A 385 -11.57 -19.89 -16.06
C PHE A 385 -12.06 -18.55 -16.61
N GLN A 386 -11.19 -17.54 -16.67
CA GLN A 386 -11.47 -16.23 -17.22
C GLN A 386 -10.24 -15.76 -18.02
N PRO A 387 -10.29 -15.82 -19.36
CA PRO A 387 -9.17 -15.40 -20.21
C PRO A 387 -8.80 -13.92 -20.04
N GLU A 388 -9.78 -13.08 -19.71
CA GLU A 388 -9.58 -11.64 -19.50
C GLU A 388 -8.91 -11.36 -18.14
N ALA A 389 -7.86 -10.55 -18.14
CA ALA A 389 -7.15 -10.17 -16.92
C ALA A 389 -8.08 -9.42 -15.95
N ILE A 390 -7.98 -9.75 -14.66
CA ILE A 390 -8.71 -9.05 -13.60
C ILE A 390 -7.84 -7.88 -13.16
N VAL A 391 -8.08 -6.70 -13.76
CA VAL A 391 -7.27 -5.50 -13.57
C VAL A 391 -8.13 -4.32 -13.12
N GLY A 392 -7.62 -3.53 -12.18
CA GLY A 392 -8.22 -2.28 -11.73
C GLY A 392 -7.19 -1.15 -11.68
N GLN A 393 -7.71 0.06 -11.57
CA GLN A 393 -6.95 1.29 -11.38
C GLN A 393 -7.64 2.12 -10.32
N PHE A 394 -6.86 2.79 -9.47
CA PHE A 394 -7.39 3.41 -8.26
C PHE A 394 -6.64 4.68 -7.86
N GLU A 395 -7.34 5.63 -7.26
CA GLU A 395 -6.66 6.74 -6.59
C GLU A 395 -6.03 6.25 -5.29
N LEU A 396 -4.92 6.85 -4.88
CA LEU A 396 -4.27 6.54 -3.61
C LEU A 396 -3.99 7.82 -2.83
N TRP A 397 -4.20 7.78 -1.52
CA TRP A 397 -3.80 8.83 -0.59
C TRP A 397 -2.84 8.25 0.43
N ARG A 398 -1.77 8.98 0.72
CA ARG A 398 -0.74 8.61 1.69
C ARG A 398 -0.77 9.60 2.85
N ASP A 399 -0.85 9.07 4.06
CA ASP A 399 -0.50 9.79 5.28
C ASP A 399 0.96 9.47 5.63
N ALA A 400 1.84 10.43 5.35
CA ALA A 400 3.27 10.30 5.60
C ALA A 400 3.60 10.24 7.11
N LEU A 401 2.80 10.89 7.97
CA LEU A 401 3.04 10.95 9.40
C LEU A 401 2.62 9.64 10.08
N LEU A 402 1.50 9.07 9.65
CA LEU A 402 0.99 7.81 10.20
C LEU A 402 1.58 6.57 9.53
N SER A 403 2.34 6.74 8.44
CA SER A 403 2.79 5.62 7.59
C SER A 403 1.61 4.74 7.17
N GLU A 404 0.55 5.39 6.69
CA GLU A 404 -0.68 4.75 6.23
C GLU A 404 -0.97 5.17 4.78
N ILE A 405 -1.61 4.27 4.03
CA ILE A 405 -2.22 4.58 2.74
C ILE A 405 -3.72 4.30 2.77
N LYS A 406 -4.43 4.95 1.86
CA LYS A 406 -5.82 4.73 1.53
C LYS A 406 -5.93 4.48 0.03
N ILE A 407 -6.50 3.34 -0.34
CA ILE A 407 -6.79 2.96 -1.71
C ILE A 407 -8.24 3.34 -2.01
N GLY A 408 -8.43 4.16 -3.03
CA GLY A 408 -9.71 4.65 -3.49
C GLY A 408 -10.61 3.55 -4.05
N GLU A 409 -11.90 3.85 -4.09
CA GLU A 409 -12.89 2.92 -4.60
C GLU A 409 -12.68 2.66 -6.09
N HIS A 410 -12.45 1.41 -6.43
CA HIS A 410 -12.35 0.94 -7.80
C HIS A 410 -13.01 -0.44 -7.89
N GLY A 411 -13.19 -0.94 -9.10
CA GLY A 411 -13.79 -2.25 -9.23
C GLY A 411 -13.27 -3.02 -10.44
N LEU A 412 -13.56 -4.31 -10.36
CA LEU A 412 -12.96 -5.38 -11.12
C LEU A 412 -14.07 -6.27 -11.68
N VAL A 413 -13.76 -6.93 -12.79
CA VAL A 413 -14.66 -7.90 -13.43
C VAL A 413 -14.15 -9.30 -13.13
N VAL A 414 -14.85 -9.97 -12.22
CA VAL A 414 -14.59 -11.35 -11.78
C VAL A 414 -15.80 -12.22 -12.16
N LYS A 415 -15.57 -13.30 -12.92
CA LYS A 415 -16.56 -14.33 -13.24
C LYS A 415 -16.63 -15.38 -12.11
N TRP A 416 -17.37 -15.05 -11.04
CA TRP A 416 -17.53 -15.89 -9.84
C TRP A 416 -18.10 -17.29 -10.14
N GLY A 417 -19.07 -17.37 -11.06
CA GLY A 417 -19.67 -18.62 -11.52
C GLY A 417 -18.66 -19.52 -12.22
N ALA A 418 -17.90 -18.95 -13.16
CA ALA A 418 -16.81 -19.65 -13.84
C ALA A 418 -15.72 -20.14 -12.87
N LEU A 419 -15.34 -19.33 -11.88
CA LEU A 419 -14.38 -19.72 -10.83
C LEU A 419 -14.89 -20.94 -10.04
N ILE A 420 -16.12 -20.87 -9.52
CA ILE A 420 -16.72 -21.96 -8.74
C ILE A 420 -16.85 -23.22 -9.60
N SER A 421 -17.30 -23.08 -10.86
CA SER A 421 -17.41 -24.18 -11.81
C SER A 421 -16.06 -24.85 -12.05
N TYR A 422 -14.99 -24.06 -12.25
CA TYR A 422 -13.65 -24.61 -12.46
C TYR A 422 -13.12 -25.36 -11.23
N ILE A 423 -13.31 -24.81 -10.03
CA ILE A 423 -12.92 -25.49 -8.78
C ILE A 423 -13.66 -26.83 -8.67
N ILE A 424 -14.97 -26.86 -8.94
CA ILE A 424 -15.76 -28.10 -8.87
C ILE A 424 -15.33 -29.09 -9.95
N GLU A 425 -15.39 -28.69 -11.22
CA GLU A 425 -15.17 -29.59 -12.34
C GLU A 425 -13.72 -30.04 -12.46
N LYS A 426 -12.74 -29.16 -12.26
CA LYS A 426 -11.33 -29.47 -12.55
C LYS A 426 -10.51 -29.86 -11.34
N GLN A 427 -11.01 -29.62 -10.12
CA GLN A 427 -10.29 -29.93 -8.91
C GLN A 427 -11.04 -30.93 -8.03
N LEU A 428 -12.28 -30.62 -7.68
CA LEU A 428 -13.05 -31.42 -6.74
C LEU A 428 -13.50 -32.76 -7.33
N LEU A 429 -14.18 -32.75 -8.48
CA LEU A 429 -14.67 -33.98 -9.11
C LEU A 429 -13.54 -34.98 -9.42
N PRO A 430 -12.39 -34.57 -9.99
CA PRO A 430 -11.26 -35.47 -10.19
C PRO A 430 -10.72 -36.04 -8.88
N ALA A 431 -10.62 -35.22 -7.83
CA ALA A 431 -10.11 -35.66 -6.53
C ALA A 431 -11.05 -36.64 -5.82
N LEU A 432 -12.37 -36.40 -5.88
CA LEU A 432 -13.39 -37.27 -5.28
C LEU A 432 -13.52 -38.60 -6.01
N THR A 433 -13.26 -38.61 -7.31
CA THR A 433 -13.50 -39.78 -8.14
C THR A 433 -12.25 -40.57 -8.47
N ALA A 434 -11.04 -40.05 -8.21
CA ALA A 434 -9.80 -40.77 -8.47
C ALA A 434 -9.78 -42.13 -7.75
N ASP A 435 -9.47 -43.20 -8.50
CA ASP A 435 -9.28 -44.54 -7.94
C ASP A 435 -7.79 -44.88 -7.90
N PRO A 436 -7.16 -44.95 -6.71
CA PRO A 436 -5.76 -45.32 -6.58
C PRO A 436 -5.45 -46.74 -7.10
N LYS A 437 -6.44 -47.63 -7.11
CA LYS A 437 -6.30 -49.02 -7.59
C LYS A 437 -6.39 -49.12 -9.12
N ASN A 438 -6.98 -48.11 -9.77
CA ASN A 438 -7.06 -48.02 -11.24
C ASN A 438 -6.74 -46.60 -11.74
N PRO A 439 -5.45 -46.21 -11.78
CA PRO A 439 -5.03 -44.88 -12.21
C PRO A 439 -5.35 -44.56 -13.68
N SER A 440 -5.59 -45.58 -14.50
CA SER A 440 -5.91 -45.45 -15.93
C SER A 440 -7.40 -45.22 -16.19
N ALA A 441 -8.25 -45.25 -15.16
CA ALA A 441 -9.67 -45.00 -15.31
C ALA A 441 -9.93 -43.56 -15.83
N PRO A 442 -10.98 -43.34 -16.63
CA PRO A 442 -11.36 -42.01 -17.11
C PRO A 442 -11.48 -40.98 -15.97
N VAL A 443 -10.92 -39.80 -16.20
CA VAL A 443 -11.01 -38.67 -15.27
C VAL A 443 -12.37 -37.99 -15.43
N ILE A 444 -13.07 -37.79 -14.31
CA ILE A 444 -14.32 -37.03 -14.26
C ILE A 444 -13.99 -35.59 -13.94
N ASP A 445 -13.95 -34.77 -14.98
CA ASP A 445 -13.54 -33.38 -14.92
C ASP A 445 -14.62 -32.43 -15.49
N SER A 446 -15.88 -32.87 -15.50
CA SER A 446 -17.04 -32.07 -15.90
C SER A 446 -18.32 -32.61 -15.29
N TYR A 447 -19.34 -31.76 -15.18
CA TYR A 447 -20.66 -32.19 -14.72
C TYR A 447 -21.27 -33.28 -15.61
N GLU A 448 -21.04 -33.22 -16.92
CA GLU A 448 -21.55 -34.22 -17.85
C GLU A 448 -20.94 -35.60 -17.60
N LYS A 449 -19.61 -35.68 -17.50
CA LYS A 449 -18.92 -36.94 -17.15
C LYS A 449 -19.33 -37.45 -15.77
N PHE A 450 -19.59 -36.54 -14.83
CA PHE A 450 -20.08 -36.90 -13.52
C PHE A 450 -21.43 -37.61 -13.62
N PHE A 451 -22.45 -36.99 -14.23
CA PHE A 451 -23.76 -37.63 -14.41
C PHE A 451 -23.68 -38.92 -15.26
N LYS A 452 -22.88 -38.95 -16.32
CA LYS A 452 -22.62 -40.17 -17.11
C LYS A 452 -22.09 -41.31 -16.24
N SER A 453 -21.07 -41.01 -15.42
CA SER A 453 -20.46 -42.00 -14.52
C SER A 453 -21.40 -42.48 -13.41
N LEU A 454 -22.32 -41.64 -12.94
CA LEU A 454 -23.30 -42.02 -11.92
C LEU A 454 -24.32 -43.05 -12.45
N LEU A 455 -24.62 -43.02 -13.75
CA LEU A 455 -25.64 -43.89 -14.35
C LEU A 455 -25.10 -45.27 -14.78
N ALA A 456 -23.87 -45.34 -15.31
CA ALA A 456 -23.32 -46.57 -15.86
C ALA A 456 -21.87 -46.88 -15.45
N GLY A 457 -21.31 -46.15 -14.49
CA GLY A 457 -19.92 -46.29 -14.05
C GLY A 457 -18.92 -45.56 -14.96
N LYS A 458 -17.63 -45.61 -14.61
CA LYS A 458 -16.58 -44.88 -15.36
C LYS A 458 -16.23 -45.48 -16.72
N ASP A 459 -16.30 -46.79 -16.86
CA ASP A 459 -15.80 -47.47 -18.07
C ASP A 459 -16.58 -47.09 -19.32
N CYS A 460 -17.87 -46.73 -19.15
CA CYS A 460 -18.70 -46.25 -20.25
C CYS A 460 -18.17 -44.93 -20.85
N LEU A 461 -17.40 -44.14 -20.10
CA LEU A 461 -16.79 -42.90 -20.58
C LEU A 461 -15.70 -43.13 -21.63
N ILE A 462 -15.13 -44.34 -21.72
CA ILE A 462 -14.08 -44.66 -22.70
C ILE A 462 -14.66 -44.69 -24.12
N LYS A 463 -15.88 -45.23 -24.27
CA LYS A 463 -16.56 -45.42 -25.55
C LYS A 463 -17.76 -44.52 -25.73
N ASP A 464 -18.06 -43.68 -24.75
CA ASP A 464 -19.25 -42.85 -24.63
C ASP A 464 -20.57 -43.64 -24.73
N THR A 465 -20.62 -44.84 -24.15
CA THR A 465 -21.76 -45.78 -24.21
C THR A 465 -22.64 -45.75 -22.96
N CYS A 466 -22.55 -44.69 -22.16
CA CYS A 466 -23.13 -44.65 -20.82
C CYS A 466 -24.65 -44.84 -20.79
N CYS A 467 -25.38 -44.33 -21.78
CA CYS A 467 -26.83 -44.49 -21.81
C CYS A 467 -27.28 -45.85 -22.34
N GLU A 468 -26.55 -46.42 -23.28
CA GLU A 468 -26.76 -47.79 -23.75
C GLU A 468 -26.45 -48.80 -22.66
N ASP A 469 -25.36 -48.61 -21.91
CA ASP A 469 -24.95 -49.50 -20.84
C ASP A 469 -25.92 -49.42 -19.65
N PHE A 470 -26.40 -48.21 -19.31
CA PHE A 470 -27.49 -48.00 -18.35
C PHE A 470 -28.77 -48.74 -18.79
N ALA A 471 -29.20 -48.53 -20.03
CA ALA A 471 -30.43 -49.11 -20.57
C ALA A 471 -30.37 -50.64 -20.63
N LYS A 472 -29.25 -51.22 -21.10
CA LYS A 472 -29.01 -52.67 -21.13
C LYS A 472 -28.93 -53.27 -19.74
N GLY A 473 -28.31 -52.57 -18.79
CA GLY A 473 -28.21 -52.99 -17.40
C GLY A 473 -29.58 -53.15 -16.75
N LEU A 474 -30.45 -52.16 -16.93
CA LEU A 474 -31.81 -52.17 -16.38
C LEU A 474 -32.78 -53.06 -17.16
N ALA A 475 -32.72 -53.08 -18.50
CA ALA A 475 -33.59 -53.93 -19.33
C ALA A 475 -33.39 -55.44 -19.08
N LYS A 476 -32.20 -55.85 -18.62
CA LYS A 476 -31.96 -57.23 -18.16
C LYS A 476 -32.67 -57.58 -16.86
N GLN A 477 -33.07 -56.58 -16.08
CA GLN A 477 -33.67 -56.76 -14.75
C GLN A 477 -35.18 -56.49 -14.72
N GLN A 478 -35.76 -55.97 -15.81
CA GLN A 478 -37.20 -55.70 -15.94
C GLN A 478 -37.66 -55.59 -17.40
N SER A 479 -38.96 -55.75 -17.63
CA SER A 479 -39.62 -55.60 -18.95
C SER A 479 -40.69 -54.50 -18.99
N LEU A 480 -40.78 -53.66 -17.95
CA LEU A 480 -41.79 -52.62 -17.75
C LEU A 480 -41.58 -51.39 -18.64
N VAL A 481 -40.33 -51.07 -18.97
CA VAL A 481 -39.95 -49.98 -19.87
C VAL A 481 -38.95 -50.46 -20.92
N SER A 482 -39.02 -49.89 -22.12
CA SER A 482 -38.15 -50.26 -23.24
C SER A 482 -36.73 -49.72 -23.07
N GLU A 483 -35.76 -50.40 -23.69
CA GLU A 483 -34.35 -49.93 -23.73
C GLU A 483 -34.23 -48.54 -24.36
N GLY A 484 -35.03 -48.26 -25.41
CA GLY A 484 -35.09 -46.93 -26.03
C GLY A 484 -35.61 -45.86 -25.08
N PHE A 485 -36.62 -46.17 -24.25
CA PHE A 485 -37.10 -45.24 -23.23
C PHE A 485 -36.02 -44.95 -22.17
N LEU A 486 -35.30 -45.98 -21.72
CA LEU A 486 -34.21 -45.83 -20.74
C LEU A 486 -33.02 -45.05 -21.30
N THR A 487 -32.65 -45.29 -22.56
CA THR A 487 -31.56 -44.57 -23.24
C THR A 487 -31.90 -43.09 -23.39
N ASN A 488 -33.12 -42.77 -23.84
CA ASN A 488 -33.59 -41.39 -23.96
C ASN A 488 -33.68 -40.70 -22.58
N SER A 489 -34.18 -41.41 -21.56
CA SER A 489 -34.25 -40.88 -20.19
C SER A 489 -32.85 -40.58 -19.65
N CYS A 490 -31.87 -41.46 -19.87
CA CYS A 490 -30.48 -41.23 -19.50
C CYS A 490 -29.89 -39.97 -20.15
N GLY A 491 -30.08 -39.79 -21.47
CA GLY A 491 -29.60 -38.60 -22.16
C GLY A 491 -30.19 -37.30 -21.59
N LEU A 492 -31.49 -37.32 -21.28
CA LEU A 492 -32.17 -36.20 -20.63
C LEU A 492 -31.66 -35.95 -19.21
N ILE A 493 -31.42 -37.00 -18.42
CA ILE A 493 -30.83 -36.89 -17.08
C ILE A 493 -29.50 -36.17 -17.13
N ILE A 494 -28.61 -36.59 -18.03
CA ILE A 494 -27.27 -35.99 -18.19
C ILE A 494 -27.40 -34.53 -18.61
N SER A 495 -28.20 -34.24 -19.64
CA SER A 495 -28.37 -32.89 -20.17
C SER A 495 -29.02 -31.94 -19.18
N VAL A 496 -30.07 -32.37 -18.48
CA VAL A 496 -30.79 -31.53 -17.51
C VAL A 496 -29.97 -31.35 -16.23
N GLY A 497 -29.36 -32.42 -15.71
CA GLY A 497 -28.53 -32.34 -14.50
C GLY A 497 -27.31 -31.45 -14.71
N ALA A 498 -26.52 -31.71 -15.76
CA ALA A 498 -25.34 -30.90 -16.06
C ALA A 498 -25.71 -29.47 -16.47
N GLY A 499 -26.76 -29.31 -17.27
CA GLY A 499 -27.26 -28.00 -17.71
C GLY A 499 -27.77 -27.14 -16.56
N TRP A 500 -28.47 -27.74 -15.59
CA TRP A 500 -28.96 -27.03 -14.40
C TRP A 500 -27.82 -26.48 -13.55
N VAL A 501 -26.82 -27.31 -13.21
CA VAL A 501 -25.67 -26.85 -12.40
C VAL A 501 -24.94 -25.70 -13.09
N LYS A 502 -24.66 -25.85 -14.40
CA LYS A 502 -24.02 -24.80 -15.19
C LYS A 502 -24.87 -23.53 -15.24
N SER A 503 -26.20 -23.66 -15.41
CA SER A 503 -27.10 -22.52 -15.42
C SER A 503 -27.10 -21.77 -14.07
N GLN A 504 -27.18 -22.48 -12.94
CA GLN A 504 -27.13 -21.85 -11.61
C GLN A 504 -25.83 -21.08 -11.40
N LEU A 505 -24.67 -21.68 -11.74
CA LEU A 505 -23.38 -21.02 -11.59
C LEU A 505 -23.21 -19.85 -12.56
N SER A 506 -23.61 -20.03 -13.83
CA SER A 506 -23.57 -18.94 -14.82
C SER A 506 -24.46 -17.75 -14.44
N SER A 507 -25.52 -17.95 -13.66
CA SER A 507 -26.37 -16.85 -13.17
C SER A 507 -25.67 -15.93 -12.16
N LEU A 508 -24.55 -16.38 -11.59
CA LEU A 508 -23.69 -15.56 -10.74
C LEU A 508 -22.83 -14.61 -11.55
N ASP A 509 -22.54 -14.97 -12.80
CA ASP A 509 -21.78 -14.15 -13.73
C ASP A 509 -22.74 -13.13 -14.37
N THR A 510 -22.70 -11.89 -13.90
CA THR A 510 -23.54 -10.83 -14.47
C THR A 510 -23.08 -10.50 -15.90
N ASN A 511 -24.01 -10.56 -16.85
CA ASN A 511 -23.73 -10.56 -18.29
C ASN A 511 -24.00 -9.20 -18.94
N THR A 512 -23.42 -8.12 -18.40
CA THR A 512 -23.53 -6.79 -19.01
C THR A 512 -22.20 -6.05 -18.95
N GLY A 513 -21.37 -6.27 -19.99
CA GLY A 513 -20.35 -5.38 -20.59
C GLY A 513 -19.37 -4.61 -19.69
N ASP A 514 -19.88 -3.83 -18.73
CA ASP A 514 -19.15 -2.80 -17.98
C ASP A 514 -19.40 -2.83 -16.46
N GLN A 515 -20.18 -3.78 -15.94
CA GLN A 515 -20.49 -3.80 -14.51
C GLN A 515 -19.39 -4.48 -13.70
N LYS A 516 -18.68 -3.67 -12.90
CA LYS A 516 -17.80 -4.10 -11.81
C LYS A 516 -18.54 -5.13 -10.95
N THR A 517 -18.05 -6.38 -10.92
CA THR A 517 -18.62 -7.47 -10.11
C THR A 517 -17.94 -7.58 -8.75
N MET A 518 -16.85 -6.85 -8.56
CA MET A 518 -16.16 -6.64 -7.30
C MET A 518 -15.77 -5.17 -7.19
N THR A 519 -16.10 -4.52 -6.08
CA THR A 519 -15.67 -3.16 -5.75
C THR A 519 -14.87 -3.23 -4.46
N LEU A 520 -13.73 -2.55 -4.40
CA LEU A 520 -12.83 -2.56 -3.25
C LEU A 520 -12.27 -1.17 -2.98
N LYS A 521 -12.03 -0.91 -1.70
CA LYS A 521 -11.31 0.25 -1.18
C LYS A 521 -10.70 -0.09 0.17
N THR A 522 -9.75 0.72 0.62
CA THR A 522 -9.30 0.70 2.01
C THR A 522 -9.63 2.05 2.66
N ASP A 523 -9.88 2.05 3.96
CA ASP A 523 -9.96 3.30 4.72
C ASP A 523 -8.59 3.70 5.26
N LYS A 524 -7.86 2.72 5.81
CA LYS A 524 -6.50 2.83 6.32
C LYS A 524 -5.76 1.53 6.11
N CYS A 525 -4.52 1.61 5.68
CA CYS A 525 -3.67 0.46 5.42
C CYS A 525 -2.22 0.82 5.78
N PRO A 526 -1.62 0.20 6.80
CA PRO A 526 -0.26 0.53 7.20
C PRO A 526 0.75 0.12 6.13
N ILE A 527 1.81 0.90 5.98
CA ILE A 527 2.95 0.62 5.10
C ILE A 527 4.24 0.54 5.94
N PHE A 528 5.20 -0.27 5.50
CA PHE A 528 6.39 -0.58 6.28
C PHE A 528 7.67 -0.47 5.44
N ASP A 529 8.68 0.19 6.00
CA ASP A 529 10.10 0.16 5.60
C ASP A 529 10.82 -0.66 6.68
N ASP A 530 10.91 -1.98 6.47
CA ASP A 530 11.39 -2.96 7.46
C ASP A 530 12.90 -2.99 7.56
N ASN A 531 13.60 -2.79 6.43
CA ASN A 531 15.05 -2.78 6.39
C ASN A 531 15.66 -1.37 6.65
N GLN A 532 14.82 -0.34 6.76
CA GLN A 532 15.22 1.05 6.91
C GLN A 532 16.15 1.48 5.78
N ASP A 533 15.71 1.34 4.53
CA ASP A 533 16.43 1.78 3.32
C ASP A 533 15.76 2.95 2.58
N MET A 534 14.65 3.49 3.11
CA MET A 534 13.82 4.55 2.49
C MET A 534 12.95 4.02 1.35
N LEU A 535 12.73 2.72 1.25
CA LEU A 535 11.75 2.10 0.38
C LEU A 535 10.68 1.43 1.22
N ILE A 536 9.42 1.55 0.80
CA ILE A 536 8.34 0.77 1.42
C ILE A 536 8.47 -0.66 0.91
N ASP A 537 8.80 -1.57 1.83
CA ASP A 537 8.92 -3.01 1.64
C ASP A 537 7.55 -3.69 1.58
N THR A 538 6.59 -3.25 2.41
CA THR A 538 5.28 -3.91 2.45
C THR A 538 4.10 -2.96 2.61
N ILE A 539 2.98 -3.32 1.98
CA ILE A 539 1.66 -2.73 2.18
C ILE A 539 0.86 -3.74 3.02
N GLY A 540 0.63 -3.43 4.30
CA GLY A 540 0.20 -4.43 5.29
C GLY A 540 1.24 -5.52 5.52
N LYS A 541 0.92 -6.48 6.39
CA LYS A 541 1.71 -7.70 6.64
C LYS A 541 0.80 -8.90 6.83
N ALA A 542 1.30 -10.12 6.67
CA ALA A 542 0.50 -11.32 6.96
C ALA A 542 -0.04 -11.37 8.40
N THR A 543 0.68 -10.79 9.36
CA THR A 543 0.28 -10.66 10.78
C THR A 543 -0.57 -9.43 11.08
N LEU A 544 -0.51 -8.42 10.21
CA LEU A 544 -1.27 -7.17 10.31
C LEU A 544 -1.73 -6.75 8.91
N PRO A 545 -2.68 -7.48 8.31
CA PRO A 545 -3.08 -7.23 6.93
C PRO A 545 -3.96 -5.98 6.85
N CYS A 546 -4.03 -5.39 5.68
CA CYS A 546 -4.96 -4.32 5.38
C CYS A 546 -6.36 -4.89 5.14
N SER A 547 -7.38 -4.17 5.60
CA SER A 547 -8.78 -4.55 5.37
C SER A 547 -9.25 -4.02 4.03
N TRP A 548 -9.80 -4.90 3.20
CA TRP A 548 -10.58 -4.48 2.05
C TRP A 548 -12.03 -4.25 2.49
N ASN A 549 -12.55 -3.05 2.23
CA ASN A 549 -13.99 -2.81 2.19
C ASN A 549 -14.52 -3.31 0.85
N LEU A 550 -14.70 -4.64 0.76
CA LEU A 550 -15.02 -5.33 -0.47
C LEU A 550 -16.53 -5.53 -0.61
N GLN A 551 -17.06 -5.25 -1.79
CA GLN A 551 -18.43 -5.57 -2.18
C GLN A 551 -18.41 -6.41 -3.45
N VAL A 552 -19.08 -7.55 -3.42
CA VAL A 552 -19.27 -8.41 -4.60
C VAL A 552 -20.70 -8.28 -5.10
N LYS A 553 -20.88 -8.25 -6.42
CA LYS A 553 -22.20 -8.32 -7.03
C LYS A 553 -22.46 -9.76 -7.47
N ILE A 554 -23.22 -10.50 -6.65
CA ILE A 554 -23.58 -11.89 -6.95
C ILE A 554 -25.08 -11.96 -7.26
N GLY A 555 -25.44 -12.55 -8.41
CA GLY A 555 -26.84 -12.62 -8.85
C GLY A 555 -27.50 -11.24 -9.00
N GLY A 556 -26.70 -10.22 -9.30
CA GLY A 556 -27.16 -8.84 -9.46
C GLY A 556 -27.29 -8.02 -8.17
N LYS A 557 -27.07 -8.60 -6.98
CA LYS A 557 -27.16 -7.90 -5.69
C LYS A 557 -25.77 -7.64 -5.09
N PRO A 558 -25.46 -6.41 -4.65
CA PRO A 558 -24.23 -6.12 -3.94
C PRO A 558 -24.27 -6.74 -2.53
N GLN A 559 -23.21 -7.44 -2.15
CA GLN A 559 -23.01 -8.06 -0.84
C GLN A 559 -21.64 -7.65 -0.29
N PRO A 560 -21.55 -7.11 0.93
CA PRO A 560 -20.26 -6.83 1.56
C PRO A 560 -19.58 -8.15 1.92
N LEU A 561 -18.29 -8.28 1.62
CA LEU A 561 -17.51 -9.48 1.89
C LEU A 561 -16.31 -9.11 2.76
N LYS A 562 -16.04 -9.96 3.77
CA LYS A 562 -14.84 -9.80 4.61
C LYS A 562 -13.61 -10.19 3.82
N ALA A 563 -12.76 -9.21 3.57
CA ALA A 563 -11.54 -9.41 2.81
C ALA A 563 -10.38 -8.67 3.45
N SER A 564 -9.19 -9.25 3.32
CA SER A 564 -7.95 -8.62 3.77
C SER A 564 -6.84 -8.91 2.78
N PHE A 565 -5.82 -8.06 2.75
CA PHE A 565 -4.66 -8.27 1.91
C PHE A 565 -3.37 -7.81 2.58
N TYR A 566 -2.28 -8.29 2.05
CA TYR A 566 -0.97 -7.69 2.22
C TYR A 566 -0.24 -7.78 0.88
N ALA A 567 0.73 -6.90 0.68
CA ALA A 567 1.57 -6.91 -0.52
C ALA A 567 3.04 -6.67 -0.16
N ILE A 568 3.94 -7.39 -0.82
CA ILE A 568 5.38 -7.37 -0.56
C ILE A 568 6.08 -6.83 -1.80
N ARG A 569 6.96 -5.84 -1.64
CA ARG A 569 7.70 -5.22 -2.73
C ARG A 569 8.54 -6.27 -3.46
N GLN A 570 8.54 -6.21 -4.79
CA GLN A 570 9.47 -6.97 -5.62
C GLN A 570 10.85 -6.28 -5.59
N ASP A 571 11.91 -7.09 -5.54
CA ASP A 571 13.31 -6.64 -5.54
C ASP A 571 13.69 -5.81 -6.79
#